data_AF-A0A9P7GEJ8-F1
#
_entry.id   AF-A0A9P7GEJ8-F1
#
_cell.length_a   1.000
_cell.length_b   1.000
_cell.length_c   1.000
_cell.angle_alpha   90.00
_cell.angle_beta   90.00
_cell.angle_gamma   90.00
#
_symmetry.space_group_name_H-M   'P 1'
#
loop_
_entity.id
_entity.type
_entity.pdbx_description
1 polymer ?
#
loop_
_entity_poly.entity_id
_entity_poly.type
_entity_poly.pdbx_seq_one_letter_code
_entity_poly.pdbx_strand_id
1 'polypeptide(L)'
;MARTWSVLRDGLVPLILFSGLVLGAKHFIFGHLHESGLDKHLANACSPQSTTITHYRLSYVGHGTTDAILCPLVTFFHRAFSVPDALSGLAYFLGVGGPLIAIPSVESWRTGRSVLIAYPVIYGLLSQTLTVGLVYPIYWLIFILSGSANTGRGGGRPEDAKITQGHAEAIIFGLLVGAVVPTVGMLVLDDPVVTAMWQPYPAYVSLAQYAHLALRPASKHSDSGYKTIRFLYLALFMISSSVHISTIWPLISKDLTTIQRLFLPTISSPTRSTEAGLRVLHFLKWDLTFGLSAAMFATLWFARDLTESVALVAWNVTVTVALGPGAALAGAALWRESSLQPITKVKAT
;
A
#
# COMPACT_ATOMS: atom_id res chain seq x y z
N MET A 1 36.64 -5.69 -1.89
CA MET A 1 35.84 -4.54 -1.38
C MET A 1 34.44 -4.49 -2.01
N ALA A 2 34.30 -4.50 -3.35
CA ALA A 2 32.99 -4.42 -4.02
C ALA A 2 31.98 -5.52 -3.62
N ARG A 3 32.40 -6.79 -3.55
CA ARG A 3 31.54 -7.92 -3.12
C ARG A 3 31.06 -7.78 -1.67
N THR A 4 31.92 -7.31 -0.77
CA THR A 4 31.56 -7.07 0.63
C THR A 4 30.52 -5.96 0.74
N TRP A 5 30.68 -4.90 -0.06
CA TRP A 5 29.73 -3.79 -0.11
C TRP A 5 28.35 -4.22 -0.63
N SER A 6 28.29 -5.04 -1.67
CA SER A 6 27.00 -5.54 -2.20
C SER A 6 26.28 -6.45 -1.20
N VAL A 7 26.99 -7.33 -0.50
CA VAL A 7 26.38 -8.19 0.55
C VAL A 7 25.84 -7.35 1.71
N LEU A 8 26.58 -6.32 2.13
CA LEU A 8 26.13 -5.42 3.18
C LEU A 8 24.86 -4.66 2.75
N ARG A 9 24.92 -4.00 1.58
CA ARG A 9 23.85 -3.14 1.06
C ARG A 9 22.59 -3.92 0.68
N ASP A 10 22.72 -5.01 -0.06
CA ASP A 10 21.59 -5.72 -0.65
C ASP A 10 21.11 -6.90 0.22
N GLY A 11 21.85 -7.25 1.28
CA GLY A 11 21.50 -8.30 2.23
C GLY A 11 21.30 -7.81 3.66
N LEU A 12 22.37 -7.37 4.33
CA LEU A 12 22.33 -7.09 5.78
C LEU A 12 21.49 -5.85 6.13
N VAL A 13 21.70 -4.75 5.41
CA VAL A 13 20.97 -3.49 5.65
C VAL A 13 19.44 -3.67 5.54
N PRO A 14 18.88 -4.26 4.46
CA PRO A 14 17.43 -4.42 4.37
C PRO A 14 16.91 -5.39 5.44
N LEU A 15 17.64 -6.48 5.75
CA LEU A 15 17.26 -7.41 6.82
C LEU A 15 17.09 -6.69 8.16
N ILE A 16 18.04 -5.85 8.56
CA ILE A 16 17.97 -5.10 9.82
C ILE A 16 16.83 -4.07 9.76
N LEU A 17 16.80 -3.26 8.70
CA LEU A 17 15.84 -2.16 8.58
C LEU A 17 14.40 -2.64 8.57
N PHE A 18 14.07 -3.56 7.66
CA PHE A 18 12.69 -4.01 7.49
C PHE A 18 12.23 -4.92 8.63
N SER A 19 13.11 -5.73 9.23
CA SER A 19 12.77 -6.46 10.46
C SER A 19 12.48 -5.51 11.63
N GLY A 20 13.26 -4.43 11.76
CA GLY A 20 13.00 -3.37 12.72
C GLY A 20 11.64 -2.70 12.50
N LEU A 21 11.28 -2.42 11.25
CA LEU A 21 9.96 -1.89 10.89
C LEU A 21 8.83 -2.86 11.22
N VAL A 22 8.99 -4.17 10.97
CA VAL A 22 7.98 -5.19 11.34
C VAL A 22 7.80 -5.26 12.86
N LEU A 23 8.89 -5.27 13.63
CA LEU A 23 8.83 -5.28 15.09
C LEU A 23 8.18 -4.01 15.64
N GLY A 24 8.55 -2.85 15.09
CA GLY A 24 7.93 -1.57 15.40
C GLY A 24 6.44 -1.55 15.09
N ALA A 25 6.04 -1.98 13.88
CA ALA A 25 4.64 -2.08 13.46
C ALA A 25 3.86 -3.00 14.40
N LYS A 26 4.40 -4.19 14.72
CA LYS A 26 3.78 -5.11 15.68
C LYS A 26 3.54 -4.45 17.03
N HIS A 27 4.54 -3.75 17.56
CA HIS A 27 4.43 -3.08 18.85
C HIS A 27 3.41 -1.93 18.82
N PHE A 28 3.54 -0.99 17.89
CA PHE A 28 2.71 0.21 17.87
C PHE A 28 1.29 -0.01 17.35
N ILE A 29 1.08 -0.96 16.42
CA ILE A 29 -0.26 -1.25 15.88
C ILE A 29 -1.00 -2.18 16.84
N PHE A 30 -0.46 -3.38 17.10
CA PHE A 30 -1.15 -4.39 17.90
C PHE A 30 -0.99 -4.20 19.41
N GLY A 31 0.15 -3.69 19.88
CA GLY A 31 0.31 -3.33 21.29
C GLY A 31 -0.67 -2.24 21.69
N HIS A 32 -0.77 -1.15 20.91
CA HIS A 32 -1.74 -0.10 21.19
C HIS A 32 -3.19 -0.53 20.95
N LEU A 33 -3.47 -1.41 19.98
CA LEU A 33 -4.79 -2.03 19.80
C LEU A 33 -5.26 -2.70 21.11
N HIS A 34 -4.36 -3.45 21.76
CA HIS A 34 -4.63 -4.15 23.02
C HIS A 34 -4.71 -3.20 24.22
N GLU A 35 -3.74 -2.29 24.37
CA GLU A 35 -3.67 -1.34 25.48
C GLU A 35 -4.90 -0.42 25.52
N SER A 36 -5.30 0.11 24.36
CA SER A 36 -6.48 0.95 24.20
C SER A 36 -7.79 0.19 24.36
N GLY A 37 -7.74 -1.15 24.45
CA GLY A 37 -8.90 -2.04 24.55
C GLY A 37 -9.80 -2.02 23.31
N LEU A 38 -9.27 -1.62 22.16
CA LEU A 38 -10.01 -1.63 20.90
C LEU A 38 -10.28 -3.07 20.43
N ASP A 39 -9.32 -3.98 20.59
CA ASP A 39 -9.50 -5.42 20.34
C ASP A 39 -10.72 -6.01 21.08
N LYS A 40 -10.83 -5.74 22.39
CA LYS A 40 -11.94 -6.18 23.23
C LYS A 40 -13.25 -5.51 22.83
N HIS A 41 -13.21 -4.23 22.47
CA HIS A 41 -14.37 -3.50 21.98
C HIS A 41 -14.94 -4.13 20.71
N LEU A 42 -14.08 -4.46 19.74
CA LEU A 42 -14.47 -5.13 18.50
C LEU A 42 -14.98 -6.56 18.76
N ALA A 43 -14.28 -7.34 19.60
CA ALA A 43 -14.70 -8.69 19.96
C ALA A 43 -16.07 -8.70 20.66
N ASN A 44 -16.31 -7.78 21.60
CA ASN A 44 -17.58 -7.66 22.31
C ASN A 44 -18.71 -7.20 21.39
N ALA A 45 -18.43 -6.35 20.40
CA ALA A 45 -19.42 -5.93 19.40
C ALA A 45 -19.89 -7.10 18.50
N CYS A 46 -19.06 -8.13 18.37
CA CYS A 46 -19.30 -9.29 17.51
C CYS A 46 -19.64 -10.57 18.29
N SER A 47 -19.61 -10.53 19.63
CA SER A 47 -19.91 -11.70 20.45
C SER A 47 -21.39 -12.08 20.35
N PRO A 48 -21.72 -13.38 20.23
CA PRO A 48 -23.10 -13.85 20.31
C PRO A 48 -23.71 -13.61 21.70
N GLN A 49 -22.89 -13.56 22.75
CA GLN A 49 -23.33 -13.34 24.14
C GLN A 49 -23.48 -11.86 24.51
N SER A 50 -23.09 -10.94 23.62
CA SER A 50 -23.18 -9.50 23.90
C SER A 50 -24.65 -9.06 23.99
N THR A 51 -24.99 -8.34 25.06
CA THR A 51 -26.31 -7.71 25.24
C THR A 51 -26.44 -6.42 24.44
N THR A 52 -25.32 -5.85 23.97
CA THR A 52 -25.30 -4.66 23.13
C THR A 52 -25.73 -5.05 21.72
N ILE A 53 -26.87 -4.53 21.28
CA ILE A 53 -27.33 -4.70 19.90
C ILE A 53 -26.35 -3.94 18.99
N THR A 54 -25.71 -4.65 18.06
CA THR A 54 -24.88 -4.06 17.01
C THR A 54 -25.42 -4.45 15.65
N HIS A 55 -25.47 -3.48 14.72
CA HIS A 55 -25.91 -3.73 13.34
C HIS A 55 -24.84 -4.46 12.50
N TYR A 56 -23.67 -4.75 13.07
CA TYR A 56 -22.54 -5.38 12.39
C TYR A 56 -22.47 -6.90 12.60
N ARG A 57 -23.25 -7.47 13.53
CA ARG A 57 -23.32 -8.92 13.76
C ARG A 57 -24.29 -9.56 12.76
N LEU A 58 -23.93 -9.50 11.49
CA LEU A 58 -24.69 -10.06 10.37
C LEU A 58 -24.14 -11.42 9.97
N SER A 59 -24.97 -12.22 9.30
CA SER A 59 -24.47 -13.38 8.56
C SER A 59 -24.10 -12.94 7.16
N TYR A 60 -22.83 -12.59 6.97
CA TYR A 60 -22.33 -12.06 5.70
C TYR A 60 -22.31 -13.13 4.62
N VAL A 61 -21.87 -14.35 4.98
CA VAL A 61 -21.74 -15.48 4.05
C VAL A 61 -22.46 -16.75 4.49
N GLY A 62 -23.13 -16.75 5.65
CA GLY A 62 -23.79 -17.95 6.19
C GLY A 62 -22.84 -18.95 6.88
N HIS A 63 -21.57 -18.59 7.06
CA HIS A 63 -20.55 -19.47 7.62
C HIS A 63 -19.95 -18.85 8.90
N GLY A 64 -20.25 -19.47 10.05
CA GLY A 64 -19.98 -18.88 11.37
C GLY A 64 -18.53 -18.45 11.61
N THR A 65 -17.54 -19.22 11.15
CA THR A 65 -16.12 -18.84 11.29
C THR A 65 -15.76 -17.62 10.43
N THR A 66 -16.29 -17.55 9.21
CA THR A 66 -16.01 -16.44 8.29
C THR A 66 -16.69 -15.18 8.77
N ASP A 67 -17.96 -15.29 9.20
CA ASP A 67 -18.71 -14.18 9.77
C ASP A 67 -18.06 -13.66 11.07
N ALA A 68 -17.46 -14.53 11.88
CA ALA A 68 -16.71 -14.16 13.08
C ALA A 68 -15.40 -13.40 12.79
N ILE A 69 -14.78 -13.61 11.61
CA ILE A 69 -13.61 -12.85 11.16
C ILE A 69 -14.05 -11.53 10.52
N LEU A 70 -15.11 -11.54 9.71
CA LEU A 70 -15.61 -10.35 9.02
C LEU A 70 -16.22 -9.32 9.97
N CYS A 71 -16.94 -9.75 11.00
CA CYS A 71 -17.63 -8.82 11.90
C CYS A 71 -16.68 -7.81 12.58
N PRO A 72 -15.53 -8.21 13.18
CA PRO A 72 -14.58 -7.26 13.76
C PRO A 72 -13.99 -6.29 12.74
N LEU A 73 -13.70 -6.77 11.51
CA LEU A 73 -13.18 -5.94 10.42
C LEU A 73 -14.20 -4.90 9.97
N VAL A 74 -15.45 -5.32 9.73
CA VAL A 74 -16.55 -4.41 9.38
C VAL A 74 -16.76 -3.40 10.52
N THR A 75 -16.84 -3.87 11.77
CA THR A 75 -16.99 -2.99 12.93
C THR A 75 -15.85 -1.96 13.00
N PHE A 76 -14.61 -2.36 12.73
CA PHE A 76 -13.45 -1.45 12.71
C PHE A 76 -13.65 -0.29 11.73
N PHE A 77 -14.02 -0.58 10.47
CA PHE A 77 -14.23 0.45 9.45
C PHE A 77 -15.44 1.33 9.76
N HIS A 78 -16.56 0.76 10.21
CA HIS A 78 -17.73 1.58 10.58
C HIS A 78 -17.49 2.45 11.82
N ARG A 79 -16.59 2.08 12.72
CA ARG A 79 -16.12 3.00 13.78
C ARG A 79 -15.27 4.14 13.23
N ALA A 80 -14.55 3.92 12.13
CA ALA A 80 -13.90 5.02 11.42
C ALA A 80 -14.93 5.95 10.77
N PHE A 81 -15.97 5.39 10.13
CA PHE A 81 -17.01 6.17 9.47
C PHE A 81 -17.82 7.04 10.46
N SER A 82 -18.02 6.56 11.69
CA SER A 82 -18.81 7.29 12.70
C SER A 82 -18.12 8.53 13.28
N VAL A 83 -16.81 8.70 13.09
CA VAL A 83 -16.05 9.84 13.63
C VAL A 83 -15.43 10.62 12.47
N PRO A 84 -15.75 11.92 12.26
CA PRO A 84 -15.29 12.69 11.11
C PRO A 84 -13.77 12.69 10.90
N ASP A 85 -13.01 12.77 11.99
CA ASP A 85 -11.55 12.72 11.94
C ASP A 85 -11.02 11.35 11.48
N ALA A 86 -11.65 10.27 11.95
CA ALA A 86 -11.27 8.91 11.59
C ALA A 86 -11.63 8.59 10.13
N LEU A 87 -12.80 9.03 9.68
CA LEU A 87 -13.21 8.96 8.28
C LEU A 87 -12.25 9.73 7.38
N SER A 88 -11.88 10.95 7.77
CA SER A 88 -10.92 11.78 7.03
C SER A 88 -9.54 11.12 6.95
N GLY A 89 -9.05 10.55 8.06
CA GLY A 89 -7.80 9.81 8.09
C GLY A 89 -7.82 8.55 7.22
N LEU A 90 -8.93 7.79 7.24
CA LEU A 90 -9.12 6.61 6.40
C LEU A 90 -9.21 6.98 4.91
N ALA A 91 -9.99 8.00 4.55
CA ALA A 91 -10.09 8.48 3.18
C ALA A 91 -8.73 8.98 2.65
N TYR A 92 -7.97 9.69 3.49
CA TYR A 92 -6.60 10.09 3.16
C TYR A 92 -5.69 8.88 2.93
N PHE A 93 -5.70 7.89 3.84
CA PHE A 93 -4.95 6.65 3.69
C PHE A 93 -5.25 6.02 2.33
N LEU A 94 -6.52 5.73 2.04
CA LEU A 94 -6.94 5.09 0.79
C LEU A 94 -6.54 5.92 -0.44
N GLY A 95 -6.68 7.24 -0.37
CA GLY A 95 -6.32 8.15 -1.47
C GLY A 95 -4.83 8.22 -1.78
N VAL A 96 -3.95 8.12 -0.78
CA VAL A 96 -2.48 8.11 -0.99
C VAL A 96 -1.89 6.71 -1.10
N GLY A 97 -2.67 5.66 -0.79
CA GLY A 97 -2.23 4.27 -0.72
C GLY A 97 -2.13 3.56 -2.07
N GLY A 98 -2.65 4.13 -3.16
CA GLY A 98 -2.66 3.51 -4.49
C GLY A 98 -1.32 2.90 -4.96
N PRO A 99 -0.17 3.58 -4.78
CA PRO A 99 1.15 3.03 -5.12
C PRO A 99 1.51 1.74 -4.38
N LEU A 100 1.00 1.53 -3.16
CA LEU A 100 1.23 0.29 -2.41
C LEU A 100 0.60 -0.91 -3.11
N ILE A 101 -0.47 -0.74 -3.89
CA ILE A 101 -1.08 -1.84 -4.66
C ILE A 101 -0.49 -1.92 -6.06
N ALA A 102 -0.26 -0.75 -6.68
CA ALA A 102 0.20 -0.66 -8.05
C ALA A 102 1.62 -1.20 -8.23
N ILE A 103 2.57 -0.83 -7.36
CA ILE A 103 3.97 -1.28 -7.53
C ILE A 103 4.07 -2.81 -7.45
N PRO A 104 3.55 -3.50 -6.42
CA PRO A 104 3.54 -4.96 -6.41
C PRO A 104 2.84 -5.60 -7.62
N SER A 105 1.74 -5.01 -8.08
CA SER A 105 1.06 -5.48 -9.29
C SER A 105 1.97 -5.39 -10.52
N VAL A 106 2.65 -4.27 -10.73
CA VAL A 106 3.60 -4.07 -11.83
C VAL A 106 4.77 -5.05 -11.73
N GLU A 107 5.38 -5.17 -10.55
CA GLU A 107 6.52 -6.07 -10.34
C GLU A 107 6.15 -7.56 -10.52
N SER A 108 4.92 -7.92 -10.17
CA SER A 108 4.41 -9.29 -10.35
C SER A 108 4.21 -9.71 -11.80
N TRP A 109 4.28 -8.79 -12.76
CA TRP A 109 4.16 -9.07 -14.18
C TRP A 109 5.46 -8.89 -14.96
N ARG A 110 6.56 -8.53 -14.29
CA ARG A 110 7.88 -8.47 -14.95
C ARG A 110 8.36 -9.85 -15.36
N THR A 111 9.11 -9.86 -16.46
CA THR A 111 9.91 -11.01 -16.89
C THR A 111 10.99 -11.28 -15.83
N GLY A 112 11.34 -12.54 -15.55
CA GLY A 112 12.42 -12.85 -14.59
C GLY A 112 12.12 -12.54 -13.11
N ARG A 113 10.88 -12.19 -12.76
CA ARG A 113 10.45 -11.98 -11.37
C ARG A 113 10.64 -13.23 -10.51
N SER A 114 10.85 -13.04 -9.21
CA SER A 114 10.81 -14.13 -8.23
C SER A 114 9.39 -14.65 -8.03
N VAL A 115 9.25 -15.96 -7.78
CA VAL A 115 7.97 -16.59 -7.43
C VAL A 115 7.34 -15.93 -6.20
N LEU A 116 8.16 -15.46 -5.26
CA LEU A 116 7.67 -14.83 -4.02
C LEU A 116 6.98 -13.48 -4.25
N ILE A 117 7.26 -12.79 -5.36
CA ILE A 117 6.63 -11.51 -5.72
C ILE A 117 5.60 -11.66 -6.85
N ALA A 118 5.47 -12.87 -7.42
CA ALA A 118 4.56 -13.13 -8.53
C ALA A 118 3.07 -13.10 -8.13
N TYR A 119 2.76 -13.14 -6.83
CA TYR A 119 1.40 -13.23 -6.31
C TYR A 119 1.10 -12.10 -5.30
N PRO A 120 0.97 -10.85 -5.78
CA PRO A 120 0.70 -9.69 -4.92
C PRO A 120 -0.63 -9.82 -4.15
N VAL A 121 -1.56 -10.62 -4.66
CA VAL A 121 -2.82 -10.97 -3.98
C VAL A 121 -2.60 -11.57 -2.59
N ILE A 122 -1.53 -12.35 -2.38
CA ILE A 122 -1.25 -12.95 -1.08
C ILE A 122 -0.95 -11.86 -0.06
N TYR A 123 -0.05 -10.92 -0.40
CA TYR A 123 0.28 -9.79 0.46
C TYR A 123 -0.90 -8.85 0.64
N GLY A 124 -1.68 -8.62 -0.42
CA GLY A 124 -2.92 -7.87 -0.35
C GLY A 124 -3.89 -8.46 0.67
N LEU A 125 -4.22 -9.76 0.55
CA LEU A 125 -5.13 -10.44 1.47
C LEU A 125 -4.58 -10.51 2.90
N LEU A 126 -3.28 -10.76 3.07
CA LEU A 126 -2.62 -10.68 4.38
C LEU A 126 -2.75 -9.28 4.98
N SER A 127 -2.64 -8.21 4.17
CA SER A 127 -2.77 -6.84 4.69
C SER A 127 -4.18 -6.49 5.15
N GLN A 128 -5.20 -7.21 4.69
CA GLN A 128 -6.58 -7.04 5.16
C GLN A 128 -6.82 -7.67 6.53
N THR A 129 -6.08 -8.73 6.87
CA THR A 129 -6.19 -9.42 8.17
C THR A 129 -5.15 -8.96 9.20
N LEU A 130 -3.95 -8.62 8.74
CA LEU A 130 -2.81 -8.23 9.58
C LEU A 130 -2.43 -6.76 9.50
N THR A 131 -2.98 -5.99 8.57
CA THR A 131 -2.64 -4.59 8.26
C THR A 131 -1.50 -4.35 7.26
N VAL A 132 -1.54 -3.17 6.62
CA VAL A 132 -0.58 -2.74 5.60
C VAL A 132 0.80 -2.50 6.22
N GLY A 133 0.85 -1.81 7.35
CA GLY A 133 2.04 -1.44 8.10
C GLY A 133 2.83 -2.63 8.62
N LEU A 134 2.20 -3.79 8.85
CA LEU A 134 2.92 -5.02 9.16
C LEU A 134 3.38 -5.77 7.90
N VAL A 135 2.49 -5.91 6.91
CA VAL A 135 2.72 -6.78 5.76
C VAL A 135 3.66 -6.17 4.72
N TYR A 136 3.57 -4.87 4.46
CA TYR A 136 4.38 -4.24 3.43
C TYR A 136 5.87 -4.17 3.74
N PRO A 137 6.33 -3.93 4.98
CA PRO A 137 7.75 -4.10 5.30
C PRO A 137 8.28 -5.50 4.94
N ILE A 138 7.49 -6.56 5.14
CA ILE A 138 7.85 -7.92 4.76
C ILE A 138 7.91 -8.06 3.24
N TYR A 139 6.90 -7.56 2.53
CA TYR A 139 6.89 -7.56 1.06
C TYR A 139 8.13 -6.86 0.49
N TRP A 140 8.46 -5.66 0.99
CA TRP A 140 9.60 -4.89 0.50
C TRP A 140 10.94 -5.56 0.82
N LEU A 141 11.07 -6.20 1.98
CA LEU A 141 12.23 -7.03 2.30
C LEU A 141 12.41 -8.15 1.28
N ILE A 142 11.33 -8.91 1.00
CA ILE A 142 11.36 -10.01 0.02
C ILE A 142 11.72 -9.48 -1.37
N PHE A 143 11.12 -8.36 -1.79
CA PHE A 143 11.36 -7.72 -3.08
C PHE A 143 12.82 -7.26 -3.27
N ILE A 144 13.46 -6.80 -2.19
CA ILE A 144 14.89 -6.42 -2.22
C ILE A 144 15.77 -7.67 -2.24
N LEU A 145 15.54 -8.63 -1.34
CA LEU A 145 16.35 -9.84 -1.21
C LEU A 145 16.22 -10.77 -2.43
N SER A 146 15.10 -10.71 -3.17
CA SER A 146 14.94 -11.43 -4.44
C SER A 146 15.73 -10.79 -5.59
N GLY A 147 16.39 -9.66 -5.36
CA GLY A 147 17.10 -8.89 -6.39
C GLY A 147 16.18 -8.08 -7.31
N SER A 148 14.87 -8.12 -7.11
CA SER A 148 13.89 -7.45 -7.98
C SER A 148 13.95 -5.92 -7.89
N ALA A 149 14.37 -5.39 -6.74
CA ALA A 149 14.69 -3.97 -6.59
C ALA A 149 15.88 -3.53 -7.48
N ASN A 150 16.83 -4.44 -7.72
CA ASN A 150 18.06 -4.21 -8.48
C ASN A 150 17.92 -4.56 -9.98
N THR A 151 16.74 -4.90 -10.47
CA THR A 151 16.51 -5.15 -11.90
C THR A 151 17.02 -3.97 -12.73
N GLY A 152 17.83 -4.24 -13.77
CA GLY A 152 18.45 -3.21 -14.62
C GLY A 152 19.78 -2.64 -14.08
N ARG A 153 20.22 -3.03 -12.88
CA ARG A 153 21.51 -2.64 -12.32
C ARG A 153 22.59 -3.67 -12.65
N GLY A 154 23.75 -3.21 -13.12
CA GLY A 154 24.97 -4.04 -13.18
C GLY A 154 25.03 -5.12 -14.26
N GLY A 155 24.34 -4.96 -15.39
CA GLY A 155 24.46 -5.87 -16.54
C GLY A 155 23.47 -7.03 -16.57
N GLY A 156 22.45 -7.03 -15.69
CA GLY A 156 21.24 -7.85 -15.89
C GLY A 156 20.64 -7.56 -17.27
N ARG A 157 20.04 -8.57 -17.91
CA ARG A 157 19.53 -8.41 -19.27
C ARG A 157 18.38 -7.39 -19.21
N PRO A 158 18.38 -6.34 -20.04
CA PRO A 158 17.25 -5.39 -20.11
C PRO A 158 15.90 -6.08 -20.36
N GLU A 159 15.94 -7.31 -20.86
CA GLU A 159 14.78 -8.17 -21.08
C GLU A 159 14.07 -8.58 -19.79
N ASP A 160 14.80 -8.67 -18.67
CA ASP A 160 14.29 -9.05 -17.35
C ASP A 160 13.46 -7.93 -16.70
N ALA A 161 13.40 -6.74 -17.31
CA ALA A 161 12.58 -5.63 -16.82
C ALA A 161 11.28 -5.43 -17.61
N LYS A 162 11.07 -6.19 -18.69
CA LYS A 162 10.00 -5.93 -19.66
C LYS A 162 8.62 -6.31 -19.09
N ILE A 163 7.65 -5.45 -19.38
CA ILE A 163 6.21 -5.67 -19.20
C ILE A 163 5.57 -5.46 -20.57
N THR A 164 4.77 -6.42 -21.04
CA THR A 164 4.05 -6.28 -22.31
C THR A 164 2.87 -5.31 -22.17
N GLN A 165 2.40 -4.74 -23.27
CA GLN A 165 1.21 -3.90 -23.29
C GLN A 165 -0.03 -4.55 -22.65
N GLY A 166 -0.34 -5.81 -22.98
CA GLY A 166 -1.51 -6.50 -22.42
C GLY A 166 -1.47 -6.63 -20.88
N HIS A 167 -0.32 -7.01 -20.32
CA HIS A 167 -0.13 -7.02 -18.85
C HIS A 167 -0.28 -5.61 -18.24
N ALA A 168 0.24 -4.56 -18.88
CA ALA A 168 0.12 -3.20 -18.38
C ALA A 168 -1.35 -2.71 -18.34
N GLU A 169 -2.11 -3.00 -19.39
CA GLU A 169 -3.55 -2.69 -19.47
C GLU A 169 -4.36 -3.51 -18.44
N ALA A 170 -4.02 -4.80 -18.28
CA ALA A 170 -4.63 -5.66 -17.28
C ALA A 170 -4.41 -5.13 -15.86
N ILE A 171 -3.21 -4.65 -15.52
CA ILE A 171 -2.91 -4.03 -14.23
C ILE A 171 -3.83 -2.83 -13.99
N ILE A 172 -3.92 -1.90 -14.94
CA ILE A 172 -4.79 -0.72 -14.81
C ILE A 172 -6.24 -1.14 -14.64
N PHE A 173 -6.73 -2.06 -15.48
CA PHE A 173 -8.09 -2.57 -15.41
C PHE A 173 -8.38 -3.20 -14.04
N GLY A 174 -7.47 -4.04 -13.55
CA GLY A 174 -7.61 -4.68 -12.24
C GLY A 174 -7.57 -3.70 -11.08
N LEU A 175 -6.74 -2.66 -11.12
CA LEU A 175 -6.74 -1.62 -10.08
C LEU A 175 -8.06 -0.83 -10.08
N LEU A 176 -8.57 -0.46 -11.25
CA LEU A 176 -9.83 0.28 -11.35
C LEU A 176 -11.02 -0.55 -10.86
N VAL A 177 -11.20 -1.74 -11.42
CA VAL A 177 -12.36 -2.60 -11.13
C VAL A 177 -12.24 -3.26 -9.76
N GLY A 178 -11.05 -3.76 -9.43
CA GLY A 178 -10.83 -4.57 -8.24
C GLY A 178 -10.46 -3.79 -6.99
N ALA A 179 -9.93 -2.56 -7.10
CA ALA A 179 -9.58 -1.75 -5.93
C ALA A 179 -10.42 -0.46 -5.86
N VAL A 180 -10.47 0.35 -6.91
CA VAL A 180 -11.14 1.66 -6.86
C VAL A 180 -12.64 1.52 -6.68
N VAL A 181 -13.33 0.76 -7.55
CA VAL A 181 -14.80 0.57 -7.47
C VAL A 181 -15.25 0.08 -6.09
N PRO A 182 -14.73 -1.03 -5.52
CA PRO A 182 -15.19 -1.50 -4.23
C PRO A 182 -14.83 -0.52 -3.10
N THR A 183 -13.69 0.18 -3.18
CA THR A 183 -13.31 1.18 -2.16
C THR A 183 -14.24 2.38 -2.15
N VAL A 184 -14.62 2.89 -3.32
CA VAL A 184 -15.61 3.96 -3.44
C VAL A 184 -16.98 3.47 -2.93
N GLY A 185 -17.38 2.25 -3.28
CA GLY A 185 -18.61 1.64 -2.77
C GLY A 185 -18.63 1.59 -1.24
N MET A 186 -17.55 1.12 -0.61
CA MET A 186 -17.40 1.06 0.85
C MET A 186 -17.56 2.45 1.50
N LEU A 187 -16.90 3.48 0.96
CA LEU A 187 -16.92 4.83 1.55
C LEU A 187 -18.25 5.57 1.34
N VAL A 188 -18.92 5.36 0.21
CA VAL A 188 -20.13 6.11 -0.15
C VAL A 188 -21.40 5.47 0.42
N LEU A 189 -21.47 4.14 0.44
CA LEU A 189 -22.69 3.43 0.83
C LEU A 189 -22.83 3.29 2.35
N ASP A 190 -21.73 3.34 3.11
CA ASP A 190 -21.71 3.12 4.58
C ASP A 190 -22.56 1.91 5.00
N ASP A 191 -22.46 0.83 4.21
CA ASP A 191 -23.22 -0.41 4.41
C ASP A 191 -22.28 -1.54 4.88
N PRO A 192 -22.62 -2.26 5.96
CA PRO A 192 -21.77 -3.31 6.52
C PRO A 192 -21.55 -4.49 5.58
N VAL A 193 -22.52 -4.83 4.74
CA VAL A 193 -22.38 -5.89 3.74
C VAL A 193 -21.42 -5.45 2.64
N VAL A 194 -21.50 -4.19 2.20
CA VAL A 194 -20.55 -3.62 1.23
C VAL A 194 -19.13 -3.60 1.79
N THR A 195 -18.96 -3.18 3.05
CA THR A 195 -17.66 -3.21 3.74
C THR A 195 -17.10 -4.63 3.87
N ALA A 196 -17.96 -5.63 4.13
CA ALA A 196 -17.54 -7.02 4.15
C ALA A 196 -17.12 -7.52 2.76
N MET A 197 -17.89 -7.17 1.72
CA MET A 197 -17.55 -7.49 0.33
C MET A 197 -16.27 -6.78 -0.14
N TRP A 198 -15.91 -5.64 0.45
CA TRP A 198 -14.66 -4.95 0.16
C TRP A 198 -13.42 -5.66 0.72
N GLN A 199 -13.54 -6.41 1.83
CA GLN A 199 -12.37 -7.04 2.47
C GLN A 199 -11.50 -7.88 1.50
N PRO A 200 -12.04 -8.73 0.61
CA PRO A 200 -11.23 -9.46 -0.36
C PRO A 200 -10.89 -8.68 -1.64
N TYR A 201 -10.90 -7.34 -1.64
CA TYR A 201 -10.59 -6.53 -2.85
C TYR A 201 -9.28 -6.91 -3.56
N PRO A 202 -8.18 -7.33 -2.87
CA PRO A 202 -6.98 -7.76 -3.57
C PRO A 202 -7.22 -8.97 -4.49
N ALA A 203 -8.15 -9.85 -4.13
CA ALA A 203 -8.58 -10.94 -4.99
C ALA A 203 -9.33 -10.42 -6.21
N TYR A 204 -10.20 -9.41 -6.06
CA TYR A 204 -10.88 -8.77 -7.19
C TYR A 204 -9.89 -8.12 -8.15
N VAL A 205 -8.82 -7.48 -7.65
CA VAL A 205 -7.75 -6.92 -8.50
C VAL A 205 -7.13 -8.02 -9.37
N SER A 206 -6.72 -9.14 -8.77
CA SER A 206 -6.14 -10.25 -9.52
C SER A 206 -7.13 -10.91 -10.47
N LEU A 207 -8.37 -11.17 -10.04
CA LEU A 207 -9.40 -11.75 -10.90
C LEU A 207 -9.70 -10.86 -12.11
N ALA A 208 -9.80 -9.54 -11.92
CA ALA A 208 -10.00 -8.60 -13.01
C ALA A 208 -8.79 -8.54 -13.96
N GLN A 209 -7.55 -8.60 -13.44
CA GLN A 209 -6.35 -8.72 -14.29
C GLN A 209 -6.41 -9.97 -15.17
N TYR A 210 -6.70 -11.15 -14.58
CA TYR A 210 -6.79 -12.39 -15.34
C TYR A 210 -7.96 -12.40 -16.33
N ALA A 211 -9.12 -11.86 -15.95
CA ALA A 211 -10.26 -11.71 -16.85
C ALA A 211 -9.91 -10.81 -18.05
N HIS A 212 -9.20 -9.70 -17.82
CA HIS A 212 -8.72 -8.84 -18.90
C HIS A 212 -7.78 -9.61 -19.84
N LEU A 213 -6.81 -10.35 -19.29
CA LEU A 213 -5.86 -11.13 -20.10
C LEU A 213 -6.51 -12.29 -20.85
N ALA A 214 -7.61 -12.85 -20.32
CA ALA A 214 -8.38 -13.87 -21.03
C ALA A 214 -9.09 -13.30 -22.26
N LEU A 215 -9.58 -12.05 -22.19
CA LEU A 215 -10.24 -11.37 -23.31
C LEU A 215 -9.23 -10.74 -24.28
N ARG A 216 -8.12 -10.21 -23.77
CA ARG A 216 -7.03 -9.59 -24.53
C ARG A 216 -5.70 -10.20 -24.11
N PRO A 217 -5.32 -11.35 -24.67
CA PRO A 217 -4.05 -12.00 -24.36
C PRO A 217 -2.87 -11.07 -24.62
N ALA A 218 -1.82 -11.22 -23.81
CA ALA A 218 -0.57 -10.51 -24.05
C ALA A 218 -0.05 -10.86 -25.45
N SER A 219 0.20 -9.83 -26.27
CA SER A 219 0.73 -10.00 -27.62
C SER A 219 2.03 -10.81 -27.58
N LYS A 220 2.17 -11.74 -28.54
CA LYS A 220 3.45 -12.44 -28.77
C LYS A 220 4.52 -11.51 -29.35
N HIS A 221 4.09 -10.40 -29.94
CA HIS A 221 4.97 -9.35 -30.43
C HIS A 221 5.31 -8.38 -29.30
N SER A 222 6.53 -7.86 -29.33
CA SER A 222 7.17 -7.11 -28.24
C SER A 222 6.60 -5.69 -28.03
N ASP A 223 5.29 -5.54 -27.97
CA ASP A 223 4.67 -4.27 -27.63
C ASP A 223 4.94 -3.98 -26.16
N SER A 224 5.78 -2.97 -25.93
CA SER A 224 6.19 -2.56 -24.60
C SER A 224 5.05 -1.84 -23.88
N GLY A 225 4.67 -2.34 -22.71
CA GLY A 225 3.70 -1.70 -21.81
C GLY A 225 4.22 -0.46 -21.10
N TYR A 226 5.45 -0.03 -21.39
CA TYR A 226 6.14 1.07 -20.73
C TYR A 226 5.33 2.36 -20.67
N LYS A 227 4.77 2.82 -21.80
CA LYS A 227 3.98 4.06 -21.84
C LYS A 227 2.73 3.97 -20.94
N THR A 228 2.08 2.82 -20.93
CA THR A 228 0.90 2.55 -20.11
C THR A 228 1.23 2.50 -18.62
N ILE A 229 2.32 1.84 -18.21
CA ILE A 229 2.75 1.84 -16.81
C ILE A 229 3.19 3.24 -16.35
N ARG A 230 3.86 4.02 -17.21
CA ARG A 230 4.18 5.42 -16.89
C ARG A 230 2.92 6.27 -16.72
N PHE A 231 1.92 6.07 -17.57
CA PHE A 231 0.64 6.73 -17.42
C PHE A 231 -0.03 6.35 -16.09
N LEU A 232 -0.01 5.07 -15.70
CA LEU A 232 -0.51 4.62 -14.40
C LEU A 232 0.19 5.35 -13.24
N TYR A 233 1.52 5.38 -13.20
CA TYR A 233 2.24 6.06 -12.12
C TYR A 233 2.04 7.57 -12.14
N LEU A 234 1.92 8.20 -13.31
CA LEU A 234 1.58 9.62 -13.41
C LEU A 234 0.16 9.88 -12.87
N ALA A 235 -0.82 9.05 -13.21
CA ALA A 235 -2.17 9.16 -12.69
C ALA A 235 -2.21 9.01 -11.16
N LEU A 236 -1.49 8.02 -10.62
CA LEU A 236 -1.36 7.82 -9.16
C LEU A 236 -0.67 8.99 -8.47
N PHE A 237 0.35 9.57 -9.10
CA PHE A 237 1.01 10.79 -8.61
C PHE A 237 0.02 11.94 -8.52
N MET A 238 -0.77 12.18 -9.58
CA MET A 238 -1.76 13.26 -9.62
C MET A 238 -2.86 13.05 -8.57
N ILE A 239 -3.44 11.85 -8.49
CA ILE A 239 -4.50 11.52 -7.52
C ILE A 239 -3.98 11.69 -6.09
N SER A 240 -2.82 11.11 -5.77
CA SER A 240 -2.24 11.20 -4.42
C SER A 240 -1.91 12.66 -4.05
N SER A 241 -1.38 13.43 -5.00
CA SER A 241 -1.08 14.86 -4.82
C SER A 241 -2.35 15.66 -4.58
N SER A 242 -3.40 15.42 -5.37
CA SER A 242 -4.69 16.09 -5.21
C SER A 242 -5.29 15.82 -3.83
N VAL A 243 -5.32 14.56 -3.39
CA VAL A 243 -5.80 14.18 -2.05
C VAL A 243 -4.97 14.85 -0.96
N HIS A 244 -3.64 14.87 -1.10
CA HIS A 244 -2.77 15.50 -0.11
C HIS A 244 -2.97 17.01 -0.03
N ILE A 245 -2.96 17.70 -1.17
CA ILE A 245 -3.16 19.15 -1.24
C ILE A 245 -4.55 19.50 -0.70
N SER A 246 -5.61 18.80 -1.09
CA SER A 246 -6.97 19.11 -0.63
C SER A 246 -7.15 18.90 0.87
N THR A 247 -6.38 17.99 1.48
CA THR A 247 -6.52 17.61 2.89
C THR A 247 -5.59 18.40 3.81
N ILE A 248 -4.30 18.53 3.44
CA ILE A 248 -3.25 19.06 4.32
C ILE A 248 -3.06 20.56 4.16
N TRP A 249 -2.98 21.08 2.93
CA TRP A 249 -2.64 22.49 2.70
C TRP A 249 -3.60 23.49 3.38
N PRO A 250 -4.93 23.31 3.33
CA PRO A 250 -5.86 24.21 4.03
C PRO A 250 -5.60 24.27 5.54
N LEU A 251 -5.04 23.21 6.13
CA LEU A 251 -4.78 23.09 7.56
C LEU A 251 -3.43 23.71 7.96
N ILE A 252 -2.44 23.77 7.06
CA ILE A 252 -1.10 24.32 7.39
C ILE A 252 -1.19 25.77 7.88
N SER A 253 -2.01 26.59 7.21
CA SER A 253 -2.18 28.00 7.57
C SER A 253 -3.17 28.25 8.71
N LYS A 254 -4.05 27.29 9.00
CA LYS A 254 -5.23 27.51 9.86
C LYS A 254 -5.16 26.75 11.19
N ASP A 255 -4.71 25.51 11.15
CA ASP A 255 -4.79 24.59 12.27
C ASP A 255 -3.75 23.46 12.18
N LEU A 256 -2.52 23.78 12.59
CA LEU A 256 -1.45 22.79 12.73
C LEU A 256 -1.79 21.71 13.77
N THR A 257 -2.63 22.01 14.76
CA THR A 257 -3.02 21.04 15.79
C THR A 257 -3.88 19.93 15.20
N THR A 258 -4.76 20.26 14.25
CA THR A 258 -5.52 19.26 13.50
C THR A 258 -4.62 18.39 12.62
N ILE A 259 -3.56 18.93 11.99
CA ILE A 259 -2.59 18.09 11.25
C ILE A 259 -1.93 17.08 12.19
N GLN A 260 -1.44 17.54 13.35
CA GLN A 260 -0.81 16.65 14.34
C GLN A 260 -1.81 15.57 14.81
N ARG A 261 -3.04 15.99 15.11
CA ARG A 261 -4.12 15.13 15.58
C ARG A 261 -4.61 14.13 14.53
N LEU A 262 -4.54 14.43 13.23
CA LEU A 262 -5.02 13.55 12.16
C LEU A 262 -3.93 12.66 11.57
N PHE A 263 -2.69 13.13 11.46
CA PHE A 263 -1.65 12.46 10.65
C PHE A 263 -0.41 12.05 11.43
N LEU A 264 -0.10 12.70 12.54
CA LEU A 264 1.06 12.29 13.35
C LEU A 264 0.64 11.19 14.34
N PRO A 265 1.24 10.00 14.27
CA PRO A 265 1.04 9.00 15.29
C PRO A 265 1.67 9.43 16.62
N THR A 266 0.98 9.18 17.73
CA THR A 266 1.53 9.39 19.08
C THR A 266 2.15 8.11 19.60
N ILE A 267 3.21 8.23 20.40
CA ILE A 267 3.86 7.10 21.05
C ILE A 267 2.98 6.55 22.18
N SER A 268 2.17 7.39 22.82
CA SER A 268 1.20 6.94 23.81
C SER A 268 -0.04 6.33 23.15
N SER A 269 -0.46 5.19 23.69
CA SER A 269 -1.74 4.55 23.37
C SER A 269 -2.92 5.36 23.93
N PRO A 270 -4.02 5.53 23.16
CA PRO A 270 -5.24 6.15 23.68
C PRO A 270 -5.81 5.37 24.86
N THR A 271 -6.43 6.07 25.80
CA THR A 271 -7.10 5.43 26.94
C THR A 271 -8.35 4.66 26.50
N ARG A 272 -8.80 3.69 27.30
CA ARG A 272 -10.03 2.92 27.04
C ARG A 272 -11.31 3.77 27.03
N SER A 273 -11.28 4.94 27.68
CA SER A 273 -12.38 5.91 27.67
C SER A 273 -12.45 6.72 26.38
N THR A 274 -11.40 6.69 25.56
CA THR A 274 -11.39 7.35 24.25
C THR A 274 -12.42 6.69 23.32
N GLU A 275 -13.15 7.52 22.56
CA GLU A 275 -14.11 7.05 21.58
C GLU A 275 -13.49 6.02 20.62
N ALA A 276 -14.25 4.96 20.29
CA ALA A 276 -13.73 3.85 19.49
C ALA A 276 -13.22 4.28 18.10
N GLY A 277 -13.88 5.25 17.45
CA GLY A 277 -13.42 5.76 16.15
C GLY A 277 -12.07 6.48 16.22
N LEU A 278 -11.80 7.22 17.30
CA LEU A 278 -10.49 7.84 17.52
C LEU A 278 -9.40 6.81 17.83
N ARG A 279 -9.75 5.71 18.50
CA ARG A 279 -8.83 4.56 18.68
C ARG A 279 -8.52 3.88 17.34
N VAL A 280 -9.51 3.75 16.47
CA VAL A 280 -9.33 3.27 15.08
C VAL A 280 -8.44 4.22 14.28
N LEU A 281 -8.63 5.54 14.38
CA LEU A 281 -7.76 6.52 13.74
C LEU A 281 -6.30 6.37 14.21
N HIS A 282 -6.07 6.20 15.52
CA HIS A 282 -4.73 5.97 16.05
C HIS A 282 -4.04 4.75 15.44
N PHE A 283 -4.80 3.66 15.30
CA PHE A 283 -4.33 2.45 14.64
C PHE A 283 -3.99 2.73 13.15
N LEU A 284 -4.89 3.39 12.42
CA LEU A 284 -4.71 3.73 11.00
C LEU A 284 -3.49 4.64 10.77
N LYS A 285 -3.19 5.57 11.67
CA LYS A 285 -1.99 6.41 11.58
C LYS A 285 -0.71 5.58 11.61
N TRP A 286 -0.59 4.67 12.57
CA TRP A 286 0.58 3.78 12.65
C TRP A 286 0.64 2.84 11.44
N ASP A 287 -0.51 2.32 11.01
CA ASP A 287 -0.62 1.44 9.86
C ASP A 287 -0.12 2.12 8.57
N LEU A 288 -0.62 3.33 8.30
CA LEU A 288 -0.19 4.19 7.20
C LEU A 288 1.30 4.54 7.30
N THR A 289 1.77 4.92 8.49
CA THR A 289 3.15 5.35 8.74
C THR A 289 4.13 4.23 8.40
N PHE A 290 3.93 3.03 8.95
CA PHE A 290 4.82 1.90 8.69
C PHE A 290 4.73 1.43 7.23
N GLY A 291 3.52 1.37 6.67
CA GLY A 291 3.30 0.90 5.30
C GLY A 291 4.01 1.78 4.26
N LEU A 292 3.78 3.09 4.33
CA LEU A 292 4.38 4.06 3.39
C LEU A 292 5.87 4.26 3.66
N SER A 293 6.30 4.33 4.92
CA SER A 293 7.73 4.50 5.23
C SER A 293 8.55 3.31 4.74
N ALA A 294 8.05 2.08 4.90
CA ALA A 294 8.70 0.90 4.35
C ALA A 294 8.83 0.97 2.82
N ALA A 295 7.77 1.39 2.13
CA ALA A 295 7.82 1.59 0.68
C ALA A 295 8.84 2.68 0.29
N MET A 296 8.87 3.80 1.01
CA MET A 296 9.80 4.91 0.74
C MET A 296 11.24 4.47 0.94
N PHE A 297 11.54 3.74 2.02
CA PHE A 297 12.87 3.15 2.22
C PHE A 297 13.22 2.15 1.12
N ALA A 298 12.27 1.33 0.66
CA ALA A 298 12.49 0.39 -0.43
C ALA A 298 12.89 1.09 -1.74
N THR A 299 12.37 2.30 -1.99
CA THR A 299 12.77 3.07 -3.18
C THR A 299 14.27 3.39 -3.21
N LEU A 300 14.96 3.42 -2.07
CA LEU A 300 16.40 3.66 -2.03
C LEU A 300 17.20 2.54 -2.73
N TRP A 301 16.64 1.34 -2.86
CA TRP A 301 17.23 0.25 -3.65
C TRP A 301 17.02 0.39 -5.15
N PHE A 302 16.21 1.34 -5.61
CA PHE A 302 16.09 1.67 -7.03
C PHE A 302 17.34 2.42 -7.55
N ALA A 303 18.10 3.05 -6.66
CA ALA A 303 19.31 3.80 -7.00
C ALA A 303 20.47 2.91 -7.44
N ARG A 304 21.15 3.31 -8.51
CA ARG A 304 22.31 2.60 -9.08
C ARG A 304 23.61 2.93 -8.37
N ASP A 305 23.71 4.11 -7.80
CA ASP A 305 24.87 4.62 -7.07
C ASP A 305 24.44 5.50 -5.88
N LEU A 306 25.42 6.02 -5.13
CA LEU A 306 25.17 6.85 -3.95
C LEU A 306 24.49 8.18 -4.30
N THR A 307 24.81 8.77 -5.45
CA THR A 307 24.24 10.04 -5.89
C THR A 307 22.74 9.88 -6.14
N GLU A 308 22.34 8.83 -6.86
CA GLU A 308 20.94 8.50 -7.05
C GLU A 308 20.23 8.17 -5.72
N SER A 309 20.90 7.49 -4.78
CA SER A 309 20.32 7.22 -3.45
C SER A 309 20.05 8.52 -2.68
N VAL A 310 20.99 9.47 -2.68
CA VAL A 310 20.82 10.79 -2.05
C VAL A 310 19.70 11.58 -2.73
N ALA A 311 19.62 11.54 -4.07
CA ALA A 311 18.55 12.18 -4.81
C ALA A 311 17.17 11.59 -4.44
N LEU A 312 17.06 10.27 -4.27
CA LEU A 312 15.82 9.62 -3.83
C LEU A 312 15.45 9.95 -2.38
N VAL A 313 16.42 10.11 -1.48
CA VAL A 313 16.15 10.63 -0.12
C VAL A 313 15.60 12.05 -0.20
N ALA A 314 16.27 12.94 -0.93
CA ALA A 314 15.83 14.32 -1.10
C ALA A 314 14.44 14.39 -1.73
N TRP A 315 14.18 13.58 -2.76
CA TRP A 315 12.87 13.43 -3.40
C TRP A 315 11.81 12.99 -2.40
N ASN A 316 12.04 11.89 -1.70
CA ASN A 316 11.09 11.35 -0.73
C ASN A 316 10.76 12.37 0.37
N VAL A 317 11.73 13.11 0.88
CA VAL A 317 11.50 14.15 1.90
C VAL A 317 10.70 15.33 1.33
N THR A 318 11.20 15.93 0.24
CA THR A 318 10.60 17.16 -0.32
C THR A 318 9.21 16.93 -0.88
N VAL A 319 9.01 15.86 -1.65
CA VAL A 319 7.72 15.54 -2.28
C VAL A 319 6.71 15.04 -1.26
N THR A 320 7.12 14.31 -0.22
CA THR A 320 6.19 13.92 0.84
C THR A 320 5.60 15.12 1.57
N VAL A 321 6.41 16.15 1.83
CA VAL A 321 5.94 17.38 2.47
C VAL A 321 5.07 18.23 1.53
N ALA A 322 5.45 18.34 0.26
CA ALA A 322 4.75 19.21 -0.68
C ALA A 322 3.47 18.58 -1.28
N LEU A 323 3.54 17.30 -1.64
CA LEU A 323 2.54 16.60 -2.45
C LEU A 323 2.08 15.27 -1.82
N GLY A 324 2.63 14.90 -0.66
CA GLY A 324 2.24 13.70 0.06
C GLY A 324 3.05 12.46 -0.30
N PRO A 325 3.05 11.46 0.60
CA PRO A 325 3.89 10.27 0.49
C PRO A 325 3.49 9.35 -0.69
N GLY A 326 2.20 9.27 -1.01
CA GLY A 326 1.74 8.52 -2.19
C GLY A 326 2.31 9.09 -3.49
N ALA A 327 2.34 10.43 -3.63
CA ALA A 327 2.94 11.07 -4.78
C ALA A 327 4.46 10.83 -4.83
N ALA A 328 5.15 10.92 -3.69
CA ALA A 328 6.59 10.61 -3.61
C ALA A 328 6.90 9.19 -4.12
N LEU A 329 6.13 8.19 -3.68
CA LEU A 329 6.28 6.79 -4.12
C LEU A 329 5.99 6.60 -5.61
N ALA A 330 4.87 7.16 -6.10
CA ALA A 330 4.50 7.07 -7.51
C ALA A 330 5.56 7.71 -8.41
N GLY A 331 6.11 8.85 -8.00
CA GLY A 331 7.18 9.54 -8.71
C GLY A 331 8.50 8.75 -8.71
N ALA A 332 8.88 8.16 -7.59
CA ALA A 332 10.06 7.28 -7.51
C ALA A 332 9.91 6.05 -8.41
N ALA A 333 8.71 5.44 -8.44
CA ALA A 333 8.41 4.34 -9.35
C ALA A 333 8.43 4.78 -10.83
N LEU A 334 7.88 5.95 -11.16
CA LEU A 334 7.91 6.55 -12.50
C LEU A 334 9.36 6.80 -12.98
N TRP A 335 10.21 7.32 -12.09
CA TRP A 335 11.63 7.48 -12.35
C TRP A 335 12.30 6.13 -12.60
N ARG A 336 12.03 5.12 -11.75
CA ARG A 336 12.56 3.76 -11.93
C ARG A 336 12.16 3.18 -13.29
N GLU A 337 10.90 3.27 -13.71
CA GLU A 337 10.48 2.77 -15.03
C GLU A 337 11.28 3.40 -16.17
N SER A 338 11.59 4.70 -16.04
CA SER A 338 12.35 5.42 -17.06
C SER A 338 13.80 4.95 -17.10
N SER A 339 14.39 4.63 -15.96
CA SER A 339 15.73 4.08 -15.83
C SER A 339 15.86 2.62 -16.32
N LEU A 340 14.75 1.88 -16.37
CA LEU A 340 14.72 0.49 -16.85
C LEU A 340 14.70 0.37 -18.38
N GLN A 341 14.48 1.45 -19.13
CA GLN A 341 14.49 1.39 -20.59
C GLN A 341 15.93 1.35 -21.14
N PRO A 342 16.21 0.50 -22.14
CA PRO A 342 17.50 0.53 -22.81
C PRO A 342 17.69 1.89 -23.49
N ILE A 343 18.81 2.56 -23.21
CA ILE A 343 19.19 3.78 -23.93
C ILE A 343 19.40 3.38 -25.38
N THR A 344 18.38 3.63 -26.22
CA THR A 344 18.53 3.50 -27.66
C THR A 344 19.46 4.64 -28.05
N LYS A 345 20.76 4.36 -28.19
CA LYS A 345 21.69 5.33 -28.80
C LYS A 345 21.20 5.51 -30.23
N VAL A 346 20.40 6.54 -30.45
CA VAL A 346 20.11 7.03 -31.80
C VAL A 346 21.47 7.39 -32.37
N LYS A 347 21.98 6.58 -33.30
CA LYS A 347 23.13 6.98 -34.10
C LYS A 347 22.67 8.23 -34.84
N ALA A 348 23.20 9.39 -34.45
CA ALA A 348 23.09 10.58 -35.27
C ALA A 348 23.76 10.23 -36.61
N THR A 349 22.95 10.06 -37.64
CA THR A 349 23.37 9.89 -39.03
C THR A 349 23.63 11.24 -39.65
#